data_AF-A0A2E8CV68-F1
#
_entry.id   AF-A0A2E8CV68-F1
#
_cell.length_a   1.000
_cell.length_b   1.000
_cell.length_c   1.000
_cell.angle_alpha   90.00
_cell.angle_beta   90.00
_cell.angle_gamma   90.00
#
_symmetry.space_group_name_H-M   'P 1'
#
loop_
_entity.id
_entity.type
_entity.pdbx_description
1 polymer ?
#
loop_
_entity_poly.entity_id
_entity_poly.type
_entity_poly.pdbx_seq_one_letter_code
_entity_poly.pdbx_strand_id
1 'polypeptide(L)'
;MGWKRAVRKRQSALRRRQIYPPSPPNQRRIYRPKKRPAARETNSGSIAGMADSVPSIDLFAHTDCDDLDFEWLTAKAREALPHCLKSVGSAETVLPMLEEVEVSFVSDKAIAEVHGCFMDDPTPTDVITFHHGEILVSVDTARQEGPKHGHDSQKETLLYIIHGLLHLNGHTDLVESDREAMHHCQEWILELVTAN
;
A
#
# COMPACT_ATOMS: atom_id res chain seq x y z
N MET A 1 -19.42 5.69 -2.03
CA MET A 1 -19.77 4.92 -0.81
C MET A 1 -19.51 3.40 -0.90
N GLY A 2 -19.30 2.80 -2.08
CA GLY A 2 -19.12 1.35 -2.23
C GLY A 2 -17.72 0.81 -1.89
N TRP A 3 -16.67 1.55 -2.24
CA TRP A 3 -15.27 1.11 -2.08
C TRP A 3 -14.84 0.96 -0.60
N LYS A 4 -15.25 1.87 0.29
CA LYS A 4 -15.04 1.76 1.76
C LYS A 4 -15.55 0.43 2.36
N ARG A 5 -16.63 -0.13 1.80
CA ARG A 5 -17.17 -1.44 2.20
C ARG A 5 -16.39 -2.61 1.60
N ALA A 6 -15.72 -2.41 0.46
CA ALA A 6 -14.87 -3.40 -0.19
C ALA A 6 -13.54 -3.57 0.58
N VAL A 7 -12.88 -2.49 0.97
CA VAL A 7 -11.65 -2.50 1.80
C VAL A 7 -11.90 -3.21 3.14
N ARG A 8 -12.96 -2.82 3.85
CA ARG A 8 -13.37 -3.48 5.11
C ARG A 8 -13.72 -4.96 4.93
N LYS A 9 -14.32 -5.35 3.81
CA LYS A 9 -14.64 -6.76 3.51
C LYS A 9 -13.39 -7.58 3.18
N ARG A 10 -12.45 -7.06 2.40
CA ARG A 10 -11.20 -7.75 2.03
C ARG A 10 -10.34 -8.05 3.27
N GLN A 11 -10.18 -7.09 4.18
CA GLN A 11 -9.45 -7.32 5.44
C GLN A 11 -10.10 -8.32 6.39
N SER A 12 -11.44 -8.33 6.48
CA SER A 12 -12.16 -9.26 7.38
C SER A 12 -11.99 -10.74 7.02
N ALA A 13 -11.57 -11.05 5.79
CA ALA A 13 -11.27 -12.42 5.34
C ALA A 13 -9.87 -12.90 5.79
N LEU A 14 -8.92 -11.99 5.99
CA LEU A 14 -7.51 -12.29 6.33
C LEU A 14 -7.26 -12.41 7.84
N ARG A 15 -8.15 -11.86 8.69
CA ARG A 15 -8.13 -11.95 10.16
C ARG A 15 -8.11 -13.37 10.79
N ARG A 16 -8.12 -14.45 10.01
CA ARG A 16 -8.04 -15.85 10.51
C ARG A 16 -6.61 -16.41 10.66
N ARG A 17 -5.59 -15.67 10.23
CA ARG A 17 -4.17 -16.01 10.43
C ARG A 17 -3.49 -14.74 10.96
N GLN A 18 -3.07 -14.78 12.21
CA GLN A 18 -2.86 -13.62 13.07
C GLN A 18 -1.38 -13.22 13.11
N ILE A 19 -1.08 -11.91 13.00
CA ILE A 19 -0.02 -11.12 13.67
C ILE A 19 -0.36 -9.60 13.48
N TYR A 20 -0.45 -8.82 14.57
CA TYR A 20 -0.83 -7.38 14.77
C TYR A 20 -2.31 -6.92 14.87
N PRO A 21 -2.58 -5.79 15.57
CA PRO A 21 -2.81 -5.64 17.02
C PRO A 21 -4.31 -5.81 17.41
N PRO A 22 -4.63 -6.00 18.71
CA PRO A 22 -5.98 -6.35 19.15
C PRO A 22 -6.96 -5.18 19.02
N SER A 23 -8.18 -5.47 18.53
CA SER A 23 -9.28 -4.50 18.43
C SER A 23 -9.84 -4.08 19.80
N PRO A 24 -10.35 -2.84 19.96
CA PRO A 24 -11.01 -2.39 21.20
C PRO A 24 -12.33 -3.14 21.43
N PRO A 25 -12.78 -3.25 22.70
CA PRO A 25 -13.73 -4.28 23.08
C PRO A 25 -15.17 -3.91 22.75
N ASN A 26 -15.92 -4.96 22.37
CA ASN A 26 -17.37 -5.15 22.51
C ASN A 26 -18.23 -5.08 21.22
N GLN A 27 -18.25 -6.18 20.46
CA GLN A 27 -19.37 -6.52 19.57
C GLN A 27 -19.69 -8.02 19.65
N ARG A 28 -20.72 -8.38 20.41
CA ARG A 28 -21.43 -9.66 20.22
C ARG A 28 -22.54 -9.44 19.20
N ARG A 29 -22.77 -10.49 18.38
CA ARG A 29 -23.88 -10.67 17.42
C ARG A 29 -23.64 -9.85 16.13
N ILE A 30 -23.41 -10.43 14.95
CA ILE A 30 -24.21 -11.42 14.20
C ILE A 30 -23.35 -11.82 12.99
N TYR A 31 -23.14 -13.11 12.67
CA TYR A 31 -23.35 -13.65 11.31
C TYR A 31 -23.13 -15.17 11.19
N ARG A 32 -24.01 -15.82 10.41
CA ARG A 32 -24.07 -17.26 10.09
C ARG A 32 -23.67 -17.44 8.60
N PRO A 33 -22.85 -18.44 8.21
CA PRO A 33 -22.31 -18.52 6.85
C PRO A 33 -23.27 -19.24 5.88
N LYS A 34 -23.22 -18.90 4.59
CA LYS A 34 -23.76 -19.71 3.48
C LYS A 34 -22.66 -20.10 2.48
N LYS A 35 -22.89 -21.25 1.85
CA LYS A 35 -21.97 -22.27 1.30
C LYS A 35 -21.11 -21.83 0.09
N ARG A 36 -19.90 -22.40 0.05
CA ARG A 36 -18.93 -22.47 -1.07
C ARG A 36 -19.43 -23.37 -2.21
N PRO A 37 -19.01 -23.16 -3.47
CA PRO A 37 -18.85 -24.23 -4.44
C PRO A 37 -17.44 -24.84 -4.37
N ALA A 38 -17.32 -26.01 -4.98
CA ALA A 38 -16.44 -27.11 -4.62
C ALA A 38 -14.93 -26.90 -4.85
N ALA A 39 -14.15 -27.59 -4.02
CA ALA A 39 -12.72 -27.78 -4.13
C ALA A 39 -12.36 -28.57 -5.40
N ARG A 40 -11.23 -28.23 -6.02
CA ARG A 40 -10.53 -29.10 -6.96
C ARG A 40 -9.26 -29.61 -6.29
N GLU A 41 -9.11 -30.92 -6.36
CA GLU A 41 -8.19 -31.72 -5.55
C GLU A 41 -6.71 -31.47 -5.85
N THR A 42 -5.94 -31.72 -4.81
CA THR A 42 -4.48 -31.63 -4.71
C THR A 42 -3.77 -32.58 -5.66
N ASN A 43 -2.66 -32.13 -6.25
CA ASN A 43 -1.59 -33.03 -6.63
C ASN A 43 -0.28 -32.59 -5.96
N SER A 44 0.33 -33.54 -5.27
CA SER A 44 1.63 -33.45 -4.62
C SER A 44 2.75 -33.22 -5.65
N GLY A 45 3.59 -32.20 -5.45
CA GLY A 45 4.80 -32.02 -6.25
C GLY A 45 5.50 -30.68 -6.03
N SER A 46 6.77 -30.76 -5.60
CA SER A 46 7.83 -29.76 -5.67
C SER A 46 7.66 -28.39 -5.01
N ILE A 47 8.36 -28.26 -3.89
CA ILE A 47 8.96 -27.04 -3.36
C ILE A 47 10.09 -26.53 -4.30
N ALA A 48 9.76 -25.94 -5.45
CA ALA A 48 10.71 -25.17 -6.27
C ALA A 48 9.96 -24.39 -7.37
N GLY A 49 9.83 -23.06 -7.23
CA GLY A 49 9.40 -22.21 -8.35
C GLY A 49 8.55 -20.97 -8.02
N MET A 50 8.81 -20.23 -6.93
CA MET A 50 8.06 -19.00 -6.60
C MET A 50 8.95 -17.76 -6.40
N ALA A 51 10.08 -17.69 -7.10
CA ALA A 51 10.92 -16.49 -7.12
C ALA A 51 11.14 -16.13 -8.59
N ASP A 52 10.46 -15.08 -9.09
CA ASP A 52 10.85 -14.23 -10.23
C ASP A 52 9.69 -13.39 -10.79
N SER A 53 8.43 -13.59 -10.35
CA SER A 53 7.32 -12.74 -10.81
C SER A 53 7.27 -11.42 -10.04
N VAL A 54 7.54 -10.32 -10.74
CA VAL A 54 7.28 -8.96 -10.24
C VAL A 54 5.76 -8.74 -10.23
N PRO A 55 5.15 -8.26 -9.13
CA PRO A 55 3.71 -8.00 -9.10
C PRO A 55 3.31 -6.93 -10.13
N SER A 56 2.08 -6.99 -10.63
CA SER A 56 1.55 -5.86 -11.39
C SER A 56 1.19 -4.71 -10.45
N ILE A 57 1.27 -3.48 -10.95
CA ILE A 57 0.83 -2.29 -10.22
C ILE A 57 -0.21 -1.54 -11.06
N ASP A 58 -1.34 -1.24 -10.43
CA ASP A 58 -2.49 -0.58 -11.03
C ASP A 58 -2.91 0.63 -10.20
N LEU A 59 -3.18 1.75 -10.88
CA LEU A 59 -3.42 3.06 -10.27
C LEU A 59 -4.87 3.48 -10.50
N PHE A 60 -5.56 3.91 -9.45
CA PHE A 60 -6.97 4.29 -9.48
C PHE A 60 -7.20 5.68 -8.89
N ALA A 61 -7.86 6.56 -9.65
CA ALA A 61 -8.28 7.87 -9.19
C ALA A 61 -9.63 7.78 -8.45
N HIS A 62 -9.68 8.26 -7.21
CA HIS A 62 -10.91 8.41 -6.42
C HIS A 62 -11.15 9.85 -5.97
N THR A 63 -10.28 10.78 -6.39
CA THR A 63 -10.38 12.22 -6.17
C THR A 63 -9.96 12.97 -7.43
N ASP A 64 -10.09 14.29 -7.42
CA ASP A 64 -9.56 15.17 -8.46
C ASP A 64 -8.03 15.04 -8.53
N CYS A 65 -7.52 14.71 -9.71
CA CYS A 65 -6.11 14.47 -10.01
C CYS A 65 -5.70 15.17 -11.32
N ASP A 66 -6.32 16.29 -11.66
CA ASP A 66 -6.11 16.99 -12.94
C ASP A 66 -4.65 17.45 -13.17
N ASP A 67 -3.87 17.59 -12.11
CA ASP A 67 -2.44 17.94 -12.11
C ASP A 67 -1.50 16.72 -12.20
N LEU A 68 -2.03 15.49 -12.25
CA LEU A 68 -1.24 14.27 -12.27
C LEU A 68 -1.27 13.59 -13.64
N ASP A 69 -0.09 13.31 -14.20
CA ASP A 69 0.05 12.41 -15.35
C ASP A 69 0.06 10.94 -14.89
N PHE A 70 -1.08 10.25 -15.08
CA PHE A 70 -1.24 8.83 -14.73
C PHE A 70 -0.39 7.89 -15.57
N GLU A 71 -0.13 8.23 -16.83
CA GLU A 71 0.70 7.40 -17.70
C GLU A 71 2.14 7.43 -17.19
N TRP A 72 2.65 8.63 -16.91
CA TRP A 72 3.96 8.81 -16.30
C TRP A 72 4.06 8.16 -14.92
N LEU A 73 3.08 8.37 -14.03
CA LEU A 73 3.07 7.78 -12.70
C LEU A 73 3.07 6.25 -12.76
N THR A 74 2.26 5.67 -13.64
CA THR A 74 2.20 4.22 -13.84
C THR A 74 3.54 3.68 -14.34
N ALA A 75 4.16 4.36 -15.31
CA ALA A 75 5.48 3.98 -15.83
C ALA A 75 6.54 4.03 -14.73
N LYS A 76 6.63 5.13 -13.97
CA LYS A 76 7.63 5.29 -12.91
C LYS A 76 7.40 4.39 -11.70
N ALA A 77 6.15 4.13 -11.32
CA ALA A 77 5.84 3.15 -10.28
C ALA A 77 6.27 1.73 -10.69
N ARG A 78 6.07 1.36 -11.97
CA ARG A 78 6.56 0.08 -12.52
C ARG A 78 8.08 0.00 -12.58
N GLU A 79 8.76 1.09 -12.92
CA GLU A 79 10.22 1.17 -12.87
C GLU A 79 10.74 1.06 -11.42
N ALA A 80 10.05 1.66 -10.44
CA ALA A 80 10.47 1.66 -9.03
C ALA A 80 10.25 0.32 -8.33
N LEU A 81 9.24 -0.45 -8.74
CA LEU A 81 8.82 -1.67 -8.06
C LEU A 81 9.93 -2.74 -7.92
N PRO A 82 10.72 -3.07 -8.97
CA PRO A 82 11.87 -3.96 -8.84
C PRO A 82 12.95 -3.47 -7.86
N HIS A 83 13.10 -2.16 -7.70
CA HIS A 83 14.04 -1.58 -6.74
C HIS A 83 13.51 -1.72 -5.31
N CYS A 84 12.20 -1.50 -5.12
CA CYS A 84 11.54 -1.75 -3.83
C CYS A 84 11.66 -3.22 -3.42
N LEU A 85 11.44 -4.16 -4.34
CA LEU A 85 11.58 -5.60 -4.09
C LEU A 85 12.98 -6.02 -3.63
N LYS A 86 14.03 -5.38 -4.18
CA LYS A 86 15.43 -5.65 -3.78
C LYS A 86 15.76 -5.10 -2.40
N SER A 87 15.07 -4.06 -1.95
CA SER A 87 15.30 -3.43 -0.66
C SER A 87 14.38 -4.03 0.41
N VAL A 88 14.90 -5.01 1.15
CA VAL A 88 14.14 -5.72 2.19
C VAL A 88 14.34 -5.03 3.54
N GLY A 89 13.24 -4.70 4.21
CA GLY A 89 13.27 -4.12 5.55
C GLY A 89 13.33 -5.15 6.68
N SER A 90 13.13 -4.69 7.92
CA SER A 90 13.26 -5.51 9.14
C SER A 90 11.98 -6.27 9.53
N ALA A 91 10.82 -5.89 8.97
CA ALA A 91 9.52 -6.46 9.26
C ALA A 91 9.08 -7.54 8.26
N GLU A 92 7.86 -8.06 8.42
CA GLU A 92 7.28 -9.07 7.54
C GLU A 92 7.11 -8.53 6.11
N THR A 93 7.64 -9.28 5.13
CA THR A 93 7.53 -8.94 3.72
C THR A 93 6.33 -9.62 3.08
N VAL A 94 5.50 -8.84 2.40
CA VAL A 94 4.34 -9.34 1.67
C VAL A 94 4.45 -9.06 0.18
N LEU A 95 5.18 -8.01 -0.21
CA LEU A 95 5.33 -7.57 -1.61
C LEU A 95 5.73 -8.70 -2.58
N PRO A 96 6.71 -9.58 -2.27
CA PRO A 96 7.10 -10.66 -3.18
C PRO A 96 6.04 -11.76 -3.35
N MET A 97 5.05 -11.81 -2.44
CA MET A 97 3.99 -12.83 -2.44
C MET A 97 2.70 -12.34 -3.11
N LEU A 98 2.63 -11.05 -3.47
CA LEU A 98 1.48 -10.45 -4.12
C LEU A 98 1.53 -10.69 -5.63
N GLU A 99 0.37 -10.92 -6.23
CA GLU A 99 0.23 -10.92 -7.69
C GLU A 99 0.01 -9.49 -8.22
N GLU A 100 -0.72 -8.67 -7.46
CA GLU A 100 -1.10 -7.30 -7.79
C GLU A 100 -0.92 -6.36 -6.61
N VAL A 101 -0.56 -5.11 -6.89
CA VAL A 101 -0.58 -3.98 -5.97
C VAL A 101 -1.51 -2.90 -6.55
N GLU A 102 -2.52 -2.54 -5.78
CA GLU A 102 -3.48 -1.50 -6.10
C GLU A 102 -3.10 -0.20 -5.39
N VAL A 103 -2.93 0.87 -6.15
CA VAL A 103 -2.71 2.23 -5.63
C VAL A 103 -3.96 3.07 -5.87
N SER A 104 -4.56 3.56 -4.79
CA SER A 104 -5.77 4.38 -4.82
C SER A 104 -5.47 5.81 -4.39
N PHE A 105 -5.64 6.76 -5.30
CA PHE A 105 -5.50 8.19 -5.03
C PHE A 105 -6.77 8.77 -4.43
N VAL A 106 -6.66 9.35 -3.25
CA VAL A 106 -7.78 9.83 -2.44
C VAL A 106 -7.53 11.27 -1.96
N SER A 107 -8.58 11.93 -1.47
CA SER A 107 -8.47 13.23 -0.81
C SER A 107 -8.11 13.09 0.67
N ASP A 108 -7.64 14.18 1.28
CA ASP A 108 -7.32 14.25 2.72
C ASP A 108 -8.50 13.82 3.59
N LYS A 109 -9.70 14.26 3.20
CA LYS A 109 -10.93 13.87 3.89
C LYS A 109 -11.14 12.36 3.84
N ALA A 110 -10.92 11.75 2.68
CA ALA A 110 -11.14 10.33 2.50
C ALA A 110 -10.09 9.49 3.24
N ILE A 111 -8.81 9.89 3.20
CA ILE A 111 -7.74 9.17 3.91
C ILE A 111 -7.89 9.33 5.43
N ALA A 112 -8.25 10.51 5.94
CA ALA A 112 -8.50 10.73 7.37
C ALA A 112 -9.65 9.87 7.91
N GLU A 113 -10.70 9.68 7.11
CA GLU A 113 -11.78 8.75 7.47
C GLU A 113 -11.31 7.29 7.54
N VAL A 114 -10.41 6.88 6.64
CA VAL A 114 -9.80 5.54 6.69
C VAL A 114 -8.87 5.44 7.90
N HIS A 115 -8.00 6.42 8.10
CA HIS A 115 -7.08 6.50 9.22
C HIS A 115 -7.83 6.36 10.56
N GLY A 116 -8.89 7.13 10.75
CA GLY A 116 -9.72 7.04 11.96
C GLY A 116 -10.47 5.71 12.10
N CYS A 117 -10.77 5.03 11.00
CA CYS A 117 -11.45 3.73 11.03
C CYS A 117 -10.53 2.55 11.36
N PHE A 118 -9.25 2.64 11.03
CA PHE A 118 -8.32 1.51 11.09
C PHE A 118 -7.16 1.71 12.07
N MET A 119 -6.81 2.95 12.40
CA MET A 119 -5.71 3.32 13.30
C MET A 119 -6.17 4.19 14.49
N ASP A 120 -7.49 4.40 14.64
CA ASP A 120 -8.08 5.24 15.69
C ASP A 120 -7.56 6.69 15.72
N ASP A 121 -7.03 7.18 14.60
CA ASP A 121 -6.54 8.55 14.40
C ASP A 121 -7.25 9.19 13.19
N PRO A 122 -8.20 10.13 13.40
CA PRO A 122 -8.96 10.75 12.33
C PRO A 122 -8.25 11.94 11.67
N THR A 123 -6.92 11.99 11.70
CA THR A 123 -6.13 13.01 11.00
C THR A 123 -5.75 12.55 9.57
N PRO A 124 -5.61 13.48 8.60
CA PRO A 124 -5.04 13.15 7.31
C PRO A 124 -3.61 12.65 7.45
N THR A 125 -3.25 11.70 6.60
CA THR A 125 -1.89 11.18 6.45
C THR A 125 -1.56 11.18 4.94
N ASP A 126 -0.30 11.07 4.59
CA ASP A 126 0.20 10.96 3.23
C ASP A 126 -0.16 9.61 2.58
N VAL A 127 0.05 8.50 3.31
CA VAL A 127 -0.12 7.16 2.77
C VAL A 127 -0.62 6.15 3.81
N ILE A 128 -1.49 5.23 3.38
CA ILE A 128 -1.89 4.07 4.18
C ILE A 128 -1.66 2.81 3.37
N THR A 129 -0.84 1.91 3.90
CA THR A 129 -0.53 0.62 3.27
C THR A 129 -1.25 -0.52 3.97
N PHE A 130 -1.86 -1.41 3.18
CA PHE A 130 -2.45 -2.65 3.66
C PHE A 130 -1.71 -3.87 3.12
N HIS A 131 -1.40 -4.82 4.01
CA HIS A 131 -0.62 -6.02 3.69
C HIS A 131 -1.21 -6.93 2.58
N HIS A 132 -2.46 -6.70 2.16
CA HIS A 132 -3.08 -7.40 1.03
C HIS A 132 -2.79 -6.77 -0.33
N GLY A 133 -1.89 -5.77 -0.40
CA GLY A 133 -1.47 -5.14 -1.64
C GLY A 133 -2.28 -3.91 -2.03
N GLU A 134 -2.89 -3.20 -1.08
CA GLU A 134 -3.61 -1.96 -1.36
C GLU A 134 -2.90 -0.78 -0.67
N ILE A 135 -2.63 0.27 -1.42
CA ILE A 135 -1.96 1.50 -0.98
C ILE A 135 -2.89 2.67 -1.25
N LEU A 136 -3.19 3.45 -0.22
CA LEU A 136 -3.95 4.69 -0.35
C LEU A 136 -2.99 5.85 -0.30
N VAL A 137 -3.07 6.76 -1.28
CA VAL A 137 -2.20 7.94 -1.35
C VAL A 137 -3.07 9.19 -1.33
N SER A 138 -2.78 10.12 -0.41
CA SER A 138 -3.43 11.43 -0.40
C SER A 138 -2.78 12.37 -1.39
N VAL A 139 -3.52 12.71 -2.45
CA VAL A 139 -3.06 13.69 -3.45
C VAL A 139 -3.09 15.11 -2.88
N ASP A 140 -4.02 15.39 -1.96
CA ASP A 140 -4.11 16.69 -1.30
C ASP A 140 -2.89 16.93 -0.39
N THR A 141 -2.43 15.90 0.33
CA THR A 141 -1.17 15.95 1.08
C THR A 141 0.01 16.16 0.15
N ALA A 142 0.10 15.41 -0.96
CA ALA A 142 1.20 15.53 -1.91
C ALA A 142 1.30 16.96 -2.51
N ARG A 143 0.16 17.59 -2.80
CA ARG A 143 0.11 18.99 -3.25
C ARG A 143 0.59 19.99 -2.19
N GLN A 144 0.32 19.71 -0.92
CA GLN A 144 0.69 20.58 0.21
C GLN A 144 2.15 20.42 0.62
N GLU A 145 2.64 19.18 0.67
CA GLU A 145 3.98 18.84 1.16
C GLU A 145 5.05 18.89 0.07
N GLY A 146 4.71 18.56 -1.18
CA GLY A 146 5.66 18.57 -2.31
C GLY A 146 6.52 19.84 -2.37
N PRO A 147 5.93 21.06 -2.36
CA PRO A 147 6.71 22.30 -2.39
C PRO A 147 7.67 22.48 -1.21
N LYS A 148 7.39 21.87 -0.04
CA LYS A 148 8.28 21.91 1.13
C LYS A 148 9.49 21.00 0.96
N HIS A 149 9.34 19.93 0.19
CA HIS A 149 10.40 18.99 -0.19
C HIS A 149 11.09 19.36 -1.52
N GLY A 150 10.69 20.47 -2.16
CA GLY A 150 11.23 20.87 -3.47
C GLY A 150 10.72 20.01 -4.63
N HIS A 151 9.59 19.36 -4.45
CA HIS A 151 8.90 18.52 -5.43
C HIS A 151 7.63 19.20 -5.96
N ASP A 152 7.22 18.83 -7.18
CA ASP A 152 5.85 19.04 -7.61
C ASP A 152 4.93 17.93 -7.04
N SER A 153 3.62 18.11 -7.19
CA SER A 153 2.64 17.14 -6.70
C SER A 153 2.82 15.77 -7.35
N GLN A 154 3.26 15.71 -8.61
CA GLN A 154 3.49 14.48 -9.34
C GLN A 154 4.67 13.68 -8.77
N LYS A 155 5.82 14.31 -8.52
CA LYS A 155 6.99 13.67 -7.92
C LYS A 155 6.74 13.29 -6.46
N GLU A 156 6.04 14.12 -5.70
CA GLU A 156 5.67 13.82 -4.31
C GLU A 156 4.68 12.63 -4.24
N THR A 157 3.71 12.57 -5.15
CA THR A 157 2.79 11.42 -5.25
C THR A 157 3.55 10.13 -5.54
N LEU A 158 4.54 10.17 -6.45
CA LEU A 158 5.41 9.01 -6.72
C LEU A 158 6.22 8.59 -5.48
N LEU A 159 6.72 9.55 -4.69
CA LEU A 159 7.41 9.27 -3.44
C LEU A 159 6.51 8.48 -2.47
N TYR A 160 5.23 8.86 -2.33
CA TYR A 160 4.28 8.15 -1.47
C TYR A 160 3.95 6.73 -1.99
N ILE A 161 3.92 6.52 -3.30
CA ILE A 161 3.79 5.18 -3.89
C ILE A 161 5.00 4.32 -3.51
N ILE A 162 6.22 4.85 -3.66
CA ILE A 162 7.46 4.15 -3.30
C ILE A 162 7.45 3.83 -1.80
N HIS A 163 7.08 4.80 -0.97
CA HIS A 163 6.95 4.62 0.48
C HIS A 163 6.00 3.47 0.83
N GLY A 164 4.82 3.44 0.21
CA GLY A 164 3.86 2.36 0.41
C GLY A 164 4.38 0.99 -0.03
N LEU A 165 5.10 0.93 -1.15
CA LEU A 165 5.75 -0.30 -1.62
C LEU A 165 6.85 -0.79 -0.68
N LEU A 166 7.65 0.12 -0.10
CA LEU A 166 8.68 -0.22 0.88
C LEU A 166 8.06 -0.81 2.16
N HIS A 167 6.92 -0.29 2.63
CA HIS A 167 6.16 -0.91 3.71
C HIS A 167 5.69 -2.33 3.38
N LEU A 168 5.20 -2.57 2.15
CA LEU A 168 4.86 -3.93 1.71
C LEU A 168 6.10 -4.85 1.66
N ASN A 169 7.31 -4.29 1.52
CA ASN A 169 8.56 -5.03 1.57
C ASN A 169 9.28 -4.97 2.93
N GLY A 170 8.54 -4.72 4.01
CA GLY A 170 9.01 -4.86 5.39
C GLY A 170 9.77 -3.66 5.96
N HIS A 171 9.79 -2.51 5.28
CA HIS A 171 10.30 -1.27 5.88
C HIS A 171 9.30 -0.71 6.89
N THR A 172 9.82 -0.04 7.91
CA THR A 172 9.07 0.57 9.01
C THR A 172 9.68 1.93 9.33
N ASP A 173 8.86 2.84 9.84
CA ASP A 173 9.19 4.22 10.18
C ASP A 173 8.83 4.56 11.64
N LEU A 174 8.50 3.54 12.44
CA LEU A 174 8.09 3.67 13.84
C LEU A 174 9.20 4.18 14.78
N VAL A 175 10.46 3.98 14.41
CA VAL A 175 11.63 4.44 15.17
C VAL A 175 12.56 5.22 14.26
N GLU A 176 13.26 6.18 14.84
CA GLU A 176 14.05 7.16 14.08
C GLU A 176 15.08 6.52 13.14
N SER A 177 15.79 5.48 13.59
CA SER A 177 16.78 4.79 12.77
C SER A 177 16.18 4.13 11.52
N ASP A 178 15.00 3.53 11.67
CA ASP A 178 14.34 2.82 10.58
C ASP A 178 13.69 3.84 9.63
N ARG A 179 13.14 4.93 10.18
CA ARG A 179 12.63 6.08 9.43
C ARG A 179 13.72 6.71 8.55
N GLU A 180 14.91 6.97 9.09
CA GLU A 180 16.05 7.50 8.34
C GLU A 180 16.50 6.53 7.24
N ALA A 181 16.61 5.24 7.55
CA ALA A 181 16.99 4.23 6.56
C ALA A 181 15.98 4.12 5.41
N MET A 182 14.69 4.12 5.74
CA MET A 182 13.60 4.10 4.77
C MET A 182 13.58 5.38 3.94
N HIS A 183 13.78 6.54 4.57
CA HIS A 183 13.86 7.84 3.89
C HIS A 183 14.97 7.88 2.83
N HIS A 184 16.18 7.44 3.18
CA HIS A 184 17.27 7.35 2.20
C HIS A 184 16.97 6.36 1.08
N CYS A 185 16.30 5.25 1.39
CA CYS A 185 15.92 4.26 0.38
C CYS A 185 14.90 4.82 -0.61
N GLN A 186 13.83 5.46 -0.14
CA GLN A 186 12.80 6.03 -1.01
C GLN A 186 13.34 7.17 -1.88
N GLU A 187 14.21 8.03 -1.35
CA GLU A 187 14.84 9.11 -2.12
C GLU A 187 15.73 8.56 -3.23
N TRP A 188 16.57 7.57 -2.90
CA TRP A 188 17.44 6.93 -3.89
C TRP A 188 16.64 6.27 -5.02
N ILE A 189 15.55 5.57 -4.70
CA ILE A 189 14.68 4.96 -5.72
C ILE A 189 13.99 6.04 -6.55
N LEU A 190 13.48 7.10 -5.92
CA LEU A 190 12.82 8.20 -6.60
C LEU A 190 13.75 8.88 -7.60
N GLU A 191 14.97 9.22 -7.20
CA GLU A 191 15.98 9.80 -8.08
C GLU A 191 16.30 8.87 -9.24
N LEU A 192 16.50 7.57 -8.96
CA LEU A 192 16.86 6.58 -9.96
C LEU A 192 15.83 6.47 -11.10
N VAL A 193 14.54 6.53 -10.78
CA VAL A 193 13.48 6.41 -11.78
C VAL A 193 13.09 7.74 -12.43
N THR A 194 13.41 8.88 -11.79
CA THR A 194 13.07 10.22 -12.32
C THR A 194 14.20 10.90 -13.07
N ALA A 195 15.45 10.40 -12.98
CA ALA A 195 16.62 10.99 -13.64
C ALA A 195 16.74 10.71 -15.16
N ASN A 196 15.76 10.03 -15.77
CA ASN A 196 15.79 9.62 -17.19
C ASN A 196 14.87 10.45 -18.07
#